data_AF-L9L5T2-F1
#
_entry.id   AF-L9L5T2-F1
#
_cell.length_a   1.000
_cell.length_b   1.000
_cell.length_c   1.000
_cell.angle_alpha   90.00
_cell.angle_beta   90.00
_cell.angle_gamma   90.00
#
_symmetry.space_group_name_H-M   'P 1'
#
loop_
_entity.id
_entity.type
_entity.pdbx_description
1 polymer ?
#
loop_
_entity_poly.entity_id
_entity_poly.type
_entity_poly.pdbx_seq_one_letter_code
_entity_poly.pdbx_strand_id
1 'polypeptide(L)'
;MPVQKQTHAGQQTRFKAFVIIGEYNGHVGLGMKCSKEVATAIQGAIILTKLSIVPVWRGYWGSKIGNLHTVPSKVTGCCGFVLVHLLPVPRGTGIVSAPVPKKLLLMAGIDDCYTSA
;
A
#
# COMPACT_ATOMS: atom_id res chain seq x y z
N MET A 1 -5.92 -14.71 -1.96
CA MET A 1 -5.13 -15.82 -1.41
C MET A 1 -6.07 -16.79 -0.70
N PRO A 2 -6.12 -18.07 -1.08
CA PRO A 2 -6.86 -19.08 -0.33
C PRO A 2 -6.17 -19.34 1.02
N VAL A 3 -6.96 -19.40 2.09
CA VAL A 3 -6.54 -19.74 3.44
C VAL A 3 -7.30 -20.99 3.83
N GLN A 4 -6.58 -22.05 4.21
CA GLN A 4 -7.18 -23.35 4.53
C GLN A 4 -7.08 -23.59 6.04
N LYS A 5 -8.19 -24.00 6.65
CA LYS A 5 -8.25 -24.43 8.05
C LYS A 5 -8.66 -25.90 8.10
N GLN A 6 -7.82 -26.75 8.67
CA GLN A 6 -8.19 -28.14 8.91
C GLN A 6 -9.25 -28.23 10.01
N THR A 7 -10.32 -28.97 9.74
CA THR A 7 -11.42 -29.25 10.67
C THR A 7 -11.65 -30.75 10.77
N HIS A 8 -12.45 -31.19 11.75
CA HIS A 8 -12.81 -32.62 11.89
C HIS A 8 -13.52 -33.18 10.65
N ALA A 9 -14.28 -32.35 9.93
CA ALA A 9 -15.00 -32.73 8.71
C ALA A 9 -14.21 -32.38 7.41
N GLY A 10 -12.89 -32.23 7.49
CA GLY A 10 -12.02 -31.93 6.35
C GLY A 10 -11.48 -30.49 6.30
N GLN A 11 -10.99 -30.08 5.13
CA GLN A 11 -10.38 -28.76 4.93
C GLN A 11 -11.44 -27.69 4.64
N GLN A 12 -11.51 -26.66 5.47
CA GLN A 12 -12.35 -25.49 5.23
C GLN A 12 -11.53 -24.37 4.57
N THR A 13 -11.85 -24.04 3.31
CA THR A 13 -11.17 -22.97 2.57
C THR A 13 -11.91 -21.62 2.69
N ARG A 14 -11.17 -20.55 2.88
CA ARG A 14 -11.64 -19.15 2.82
C ARG A 14 -10.75 -18.35 1.89
N PHE A 15 -11.25 -17.24 1.36
CA PHE A 15 -10.47 -16.33 0.53
C PHE A 15 -10.15 -15.06 1.30
N LYS A 16 -8.85 -14.79 1.41
CA LYS A 16 -8.31 -13.51 1.87
C LYS A 16 -8.07 -12.60 0.66
N ALA A 17 -8.72 -11.45 0.67
CA ALA A 17 -8.54 -10.38 -0.30
C ALA A 17 -7.82 -9.21 0.35
N PHE A 18 -6.87 -8.62 -0.37
CA PHE A 18 -6.21 -7.37 -0.03
C PHE A 18 -6.64 -6.33 -1.06
N VAL A 19 -7.05 -5.15 -0.59
CA VAL A 19 -7.53 -4.07 -1.43
C VAL A 19 -6.78 -2.80 -1.05
N ILE A 20 -6.46 -2.02 -2.07
CA ILE A 20 -5.80 -0.72 -1.97
C ILE A 20 -6.72 0.29 -2.64
N ILE A 21 -6.93 1.43 -2.00
CA ILE A 21 -7.68 2.56 -2.56
C ILE A 21 -6.82 3.80 -2.37
N GLY A 22 -6.73 4.64 -3.40
CA GLY A 22 -6.07 5.94 -3.29
C GLY A 22 -6.55 6.90 -4.36
N GLU A 23 -6.42 8.19 -4.07
CA GLU A 23 -6.86 9.29 -4.94
C GLU A 23 -5.69 9.88 -5.76
N TYR A 24 -4.50 9.27 -5.71
CA TYR A 24 -3.26 9.81 -6.32
C TYR A 24 -2.87 11.21 -5.83
N ASN A 25 -3.51 11.70 -4.76
CA ASN A 25 -3.33 13.05 -4.24
C ASN A 25 -3.10 13.05 -2.72
N GLY A 26 -2.20 12.19 -2.24
CA GLY A 26 -1.80 12.17 -0.84
C GLY A 26 -2.77 11.45 0.10
N HIS A 27 -3.66 10.59 -0.40
CA HIS A 27 -4.53 9.75 0.44
C HIS A 27 -4.48 8.30 -0.04
N VAL A 28 -4.22 7.37 0.89
CA VAL A 28 -4.23 5.92 0.62
C VAL A 28 -4.89 5.18 1.77
N GLY A 29 -5.73 4.21 1.42
CA GLY A 29 -6.20 3.17 2.31
C GLY A 29 -5.66 1.81 1.88
N LEU A 30 -5.40 0.96 2.87
CA LEU A 30 -5.17 -0.47 2.68
C LEU A 30 -6.11 -1.24 3.60
N GLY A 31 -6.73 -2.28 3.06
CA GLY A 31 -7.63 -3.15 3.81
C GLY A 31 -7.50 -4.60 3.42
N MET A 32 -7.82 -5.49 4.36
CA MET A 32 -7.91 -6.92 4.11
C MET A 32 -9.18 -7.51 4.71
N LYS A 33 -9.76 -8.49 4.03
CA LYS A 33 -10.89 -9.26 4.57
C LYS A 33 -10.82 -10.72 4.14
N CYS A 34 -11.32 -11.61 4.99
CA CYS A 34 -11.45 -13.04 4.73
C CYS A 34 -12.92 -13.46 4.73
N SER A 35 -13.40 -14.08 3.65
CA SER A 35 -14.77 -14.64 3.54
C SER A 35 -14.75 -16.01 2.87
N LYS A 36 -15.87 -16.75 2.89
CA LYS A 36 -16.00 -18.04 2.18
C LYS A 36 -16.06 -17.83 0.66
N GLU A 37 -16.71 -16.77 0.22
CA GLU A 37 -16.83 -16.39 -1.19
C GLU A 37 -15.88 -15.24 -1.54
N VAL A 38 -15.42 -15.22 -2.79
CA VAL A 38 -14.46 -14.21 -3.28
C VAL A 38 -15.11 -12.83 -3.36
N ALA A 39 -16.33 -12.74 -3.92
CA ALA A 39 -17.02 -11.47 -4.12
C ALA A 39 -17.28 -10.75 -2.79
N THR A 40 -17.75 -11.49 -1.77
CA THR A 40 -18.02 -10.92 -0.44
C THR A 40 -16.74 -10.54 0.32
N ALA A 41 -15.62 -11.24 0.08
CA ALA A 41 -14.31 -10.84 0.61
C ALA A 41 -13.87 -9.51 0.01
N ILE A 42 -14.00 -9.34 -1.32
CA ILE A 42 -13.61 -8.10 -2.01
C ILE A 42 -14.46 -6.92 -1.58
N GLN A 43 -15.80 -7.06 -1.61
CA GLN A 43 -16.70 -5.98 -1.21
C GLN A 43 -16.46 -5.52 0.23
N GLY A 44 -16.29 -6.46 1.15
CA GLY A 44 -16.00 -6.10 2.53
C GLY A 44 -14.58 -5.56 2.74
N ALA A 45 -13.60 -5.98 1.94
CA ALA A 45 -12.27 -5.38 1.96
C ALA A 45 -12.29 -3.93 1.44
N ILE A 46 -13.10 -3.62 0.41
CA ILE A 46 -13.31 -2.24 -0.08
C ILE A 46 -13.87 -1.35 1.04
N ILE A 47 -14.90 -1.81 1.76
CA ILE A 47 -15.49 -1.05 2.87
C ILE A 47 -14.44 -0.80 3.97
N LEU A 48 -13.71 -1.83 4.37
CA LEU A 48 -12.67 -1.70 5.39
C LEU A 48 -11.56 -0.74 4.95
N THR A 49 -11.17 -0.78 3.68
CA THR A 49 -10.15 0.11 3.11
C THR A 49 -10.59 1.57 3.13
N LYS A 50 -11.88 1.85 2.87
CA LYS A 50 -12.42 3.22 2.94
C LYS A 50 -12.44 3.76 4.37
N LEU A 51 -12.60 2.89 5.37
CA LEU A 51 -12.55 3.27 6.79
C LEU A 51 -11.11 3.54 7.27
N SER A 52 -10.10 2.91 6.65
CA SER A 52 -8.69 3.00 7.02
C SER A 52 -7.86 3.90 6.09
N ILE A 53 -8.44 5.01 5.61
CA ILE A 53 -7.71 5.98 4.79
C ILE A 53 -6.70 6.74 5.65
N VAL A 54 -5.47 6.81 5.18
CA VAL A 54 -4.35 7.50 5.81
C VAL A 54 -3.87 8.64 4.90
N PRO A 55 -3.68 9.86 5.44
CA PRO A 55 -3.05 10.94 4.70
C PRO A 55 -1.55 10.68 4.54
N VAL A 56 -1.04 10.89 3.33
CA VAL A 56 0.36 10.71 2.96
C VAL A 56 1.00 12.07 2.79
N TRP A 57 2.02 12.32 3.61
CA TRP A 57 2.79 13.54 3.56
C TRP A 57 3.80 13.47 2.41
N ARG A 58 3.70 14.44 1.50
CA ARG A 58 4.61 14.63 0.37
C ARG A 58 5.47 15.86 0.60
N GLY A 59 6.61 15.90 -0.06
CA GLY A 59 7.62 16.93 0.11
C GLY A 59 8.49 17.09 -1.14
N TYR A 60 9.58 17.80 -0.93
CA TYR A 60 10.62 18.03 -1.92
C TYR A 60 11.91 17.38 -1.45
N TRP A 61 12.74 16.94 -2.38
CA TRP A 61 14.09 16.47 -2.05
C TRP A 61 15.08 17.63 -1.81
N GLY A 62 14.96 18.72 -2.59
CA GLY A 62 15.83 19.89 -2.52
C GLY A 62 15.04 21.19 -2.55
N SER A 63 15.22 22.00 -3.60
CA SER A 63 14.52 23.29 -3.72
C SER A 63 12.99 23.12 -3.84
N LYS A 64 12.24 23.99 -3.16
CA LYS A 64 10.77 23.99 -3.08
C LYS A 64 10.10 24.63 -4.31
N ILE A 65 10.46 24.18 -5.50
CA ILE A 65 9.97 24.76 -6.76
C ILE A 65 9.00 23.76 -7.37
N GLY A 66 7.75 24.08 -7.71
CA GLY A 66 6.83 23.16 -8.43
C GLY A 66 6.05 22.18 -7.54
N ASN A 67 5.67 21.00 -8.04
CA ASN A 67 4.79 20.05 -7.35
C ASN A 67 5.51 19.17 -6.31
N LEU A 68 4.78 18.76 -5.27
CA LEU A 68 5.26 17.80 -4.26
C LEU A 68 5.42 16.42 -4.93
N HIS A 69 6.65 15.93 -5.02
CA HIS A 69 6.97 14.73 -5.82
C HIS A 69 7.49 13.55 -4.99
N THR A 70 8.09 13.79 -3.82
CA THR A 70 8.75 12.75 -2.99
C THR A 70 8.23 12.68 -1.57
N VAL A 71 8.68 11.68 -0.82
CA VAL A 71 8.60 11.65 0.65
C VAL A 71 9.44 12.81 1.24
N PRO A 72 9.03 13.46 2.35
CA PRO A 72 9.76 14.59 2.92
C PRO A 72 11.09 14.22 3.61
N SER A 73 11.20 13.02 4.14
CA SER A 73 12.40 12.54 4.84
C SER A 73 12.59 11.05 4.59
N LYS A 74 13.70 10.48 5.05
CA LYS A 74 13.91 9.03 5.02
C LYS A 74 12.93 8.39 6.02
N VAL A 75 12.01 7.58 5.54
CA VAL A 75 10.98 6.92 6.38
C VAL A 75 11.22 5.42 6.37
N THR A 76 11.13 4.80 7.53
CA THR A 76 11.18 3.34 7.66
C THR A 76 9.84 2.85 8.14
N GLY A 77 9.25 1.89 7.43
CA GLY A 77 8.05 1.16 7.85
C GLY A 77 8.41 -0.29 8.17
N CYS A 78 7.91 -0.80 9.28
CA CYS A 78 8.07 -2.21 9.67
C CYS A 78 6.70 -2.88 9.77
N CYS A 79 6.58 -4.08 9.20
CA CYS A 79 5.43 -4.94 9.40
C CYS A 79 5.90 -6.40 9.52
N GLY A 80 5.85 -6.94 10.74
CA GLY A 80 6.48 -8.23 11.06
C GLY A 80 8.00 -8.15 10.96
N PHE A 81 8.62 -8.99 10.13
CA PHE A 81 10.06 -8.95 9.85
C PHE A 81 10.43 -8.04 8.66
N VAL A 82 9.43 -7.65 7.86
CA VAL A 82 9.69 -6.88 6.63
C VAL A 82 9.92 -5.41 7.00
N LEU A 83 11.09 -4.91 6.64
CA LEU A 83 11.48 -3.51 6.77
C LEU A 83 11.48 -2.87 5.38
N VAL A 84 10.78 -1.75 5.23
CA VAL A 84 10.77 -0.98 3.98
C VAL A 84 11.25 0.42 4.29
N HIS A 85 12.32 0.83 3.63
CA HIS A 85 12.86 2.17 3.68
C HIS A 85 12.42 2.96 2.44
N LEU A 86 11.76 4.09 2.66
CA LEU A 86 11.45 5.08 1.66
C LEU A 86 12.47 6.20 1.73
N LEU A 87 13.18 6.41 0.64
CA LEU A 87 14.20 7.45 0.49
C LEU A 87 13.67 8.56 -0.42
N PRO A 88 13.90 9.84 -0.08
CA PRO A 88 13.58 10.97 -0.95
C PRO A 88 14.62 11.07 -2.08
N VAL A 89 14.19 11.47 -3.27
CA VAL A 89 14.97 11.36 -4.51
C VAL A 89 14.84 12.64 -5.36
N PRO A 90 15.84 13.03 -6.17
CA PRO A 90 15.67 14.08 -7.16
C PRO A 90 14.48 13.83 -8.09
N ARG A 91 13.96 14.92 -8.66
CA ARG A 91 12.83 14.89 -9.59
C ARG A 91 13.14 14.13 -10.87
N GLY A 92 12.11 13.42 -11.36
CA GLY A 92 12.18 12.72 -12.65
C GLY A 92 12.91 11.39 -12.58
N THR A 93 13.13 10.86 -11.37
CA THR A 93 13.76 9.56 -11.17
C THR A 93 12.75 8.42 -11.29
N GLY A 94 11.47 8.73 -11.06
CA GLY A 94 10.37 7.78 -10.99
C GLY A 94 10.39 6.93 -9.73
N ILE A 95 9.40 6.03 -9.64
CA ILE A 95 9.28 5.07 -8.55
C ILE A 95 10.17 3.86 -8.84
N VAL A 96 11.30 3.76 -8.13
CA VAL A 96 12.17 2.57 -8.14
C VAL A 96 11.81 1.72 -6.93
N SER A 97 10.92 0.75 -7.19
CA SER A 97 10.48 -0.21 -6.19
C SER A 97 10.00 -1.52 -6.80
N ALA A 98 9.84 -2.54 -5.95
CA ALA A 98 9.19 -3.79 -6.30
C ALA A 98 7.74 -3.53 -6.80
N PRO A 99 7.18 -4.42 -7.63
CA PRO A 99 5.90 -4.15 -8.32
C PRO A 99 4.71 -3.93 -7.37
N VAL A 100 4.73 -4.53 -6.18
CA VAL A 100 3.66 -4.37 -5.17
C VAL A 100 3.72 -2.98 -4.50
N PRO A 101 4.82 -2.56 -3.85
CA PRO A 101 4.92 -1.21 -3.30
C PRO A 101 4.85 -0.12 -4.37
N LYS A 102 5.25 -0.38 -5.61
CA LYS A 102 5.09 0.57 -6.72
C LYS A 102 3.65 0.99 -6.92
N LYS A 103 2.71 0.04 -6.91
CA LYS A 103 1.27 0.33 -7.04
C LYS A 103 0.75 1.14 -5.84
N LEU A 104 1.22 0.83 -4.64
CA LEU A 104 0.84 1.58 -3.42
C LEU A 104 1.31 3.03 -3.46
N LEU A 105 2.58 3.25 -3.80
CA LEU A 105 3.18 4.59 -3.86
C LEU A 105 2.55 5.44 -4.96
N LEU A 106 2.23 4.82 -6.11
CA LEU A 106 1.51 5.47 -7.19
C LEU A 106 0.13 5.95 -6.73
N MET A 107 -0.65 5.09 -6.05
CA MET A 107 -1.97 5.44 -5.50
C MET A 107 -1.89 6.53 -4.42
N ALA A 108 -0.73 6.65 -3.76
CA ALA A 108 -0.44 7.73 -2.82
C ALA A 108 -0.16 9.08 -3.47
N GLY A 109 0.10 9.11 -4.78
CA GLY A 109 0.52 10.33 -5.47
C GLY A 109 1.97 10.70 -5.21
N ILE A 110 2.83 9.71 -4.95
CA ILE A 110 4.28 9.87 -4.91
C ILE A 110 4.82 9.50 -6.28
N ASP A 111 5.45 10.46 -6.96
CA ASP A 111 5.97 10.29 -8.31
C ASP A 111 7.40 9.76 -8.32
N ASP A 112 8.23 10.22 -7.37
CA ASP A 112 9.63 9.81 -7.26
C ASP A 112 9.91 9.24 -5.86
N CYS A 113 10.41 8.01 -5.81
CA CYS A 113 10.84 7.40 -4.55
C CYS A 113 11.76 6.21 -4.80
N TYR A 114 12.78 6.06 -3.93
CA TYR A 114 13.60 4.87 -3.84
C TYR A 114 13.17 4.03 -2.66
N THR A 115 12.87 2.76 -2.92
CA THR A 115 12.60 1.78 -1.87
C THR A 115 13.79 0.85 -1.68
N SER A 116 14.17 0.61 -0.43
CA SER A 116 14.98 -0.55 -0.04
C SER A 116 14.13 -1.44 0.86
N ALA A 117 13.93 -2.69 0.47
CA ALA A 117 13.16 -3.69 1.21
C ALA A 117 13.92 -5.02 1.26
#